data_AF-A0AAJ0F871-F1
#
_entry.id   AF-A0AAJ0F871-F1
#
_cell.length_a   1.000
_cell.length_b   1.000
_cell.length_c   1.000
_cell.angle_alpha   90.00
_cell.angle_beta   90.00
_cell.angle_gamma   90.00
#
_symmetry.space_group_name_H-M   'P 1'
#
loop_
_entity.id
_entity.type
_entity.pdbx_description
1 polymer ?
#
loop_
_entity_poly.entity_id
_entity_poly.type
_entity_poly.pdbx_seq_one_letter_code
_entity_poly.pdbx_strand_id
1 'polypeptide(L)'
;MAAATRTDIELLTEHFGYPPVSLLDDIINSINILAERAINSIEQGLLNAPPSSLGFRPPKNPQPKSKSSRSAGDTNNNNNENPPPSPEEAHRHEIEAGTHQLETLLFASIDKNFDVFEIYVMRNILCVKPEDREWIRLSHYQNLDFSSSSPTETTIESLTRLRRRLQASQKLNTMLRAERARNASLLESLRKLVGSPTPGAVKTEQATEPDEKPFAFLRDKRGLMEGGRDTPITTTTAFTLSQLQALRALSESLRTIMPDLMSSDSDPEKDEGDTERKKTWRRERLEYVESATRRHLENVRGLDLGRNGEVRDGEWEGGGRSVEQGEVEGLEQVSLVLGGGGRGTSTSGGPGDGDGDEMDES
;
A
#
# COMPACT_ATOMS: atom_id res chain seq x y z
N MET A 1 7.92 -28.50 41.66
CA MET A 1 8.81 -28.11 40.55
C MET A 1 7.92 -27.65 39.41
N ALA A 2 7.64 -26.36 39.34
CA ALA A 2 6.82 -25.81 38.26
C ALA A 2 7.80 -25.29 37.20
N ALA A 3 7.88 -25.97 36.06
CA ALA A 3 8.39 -25.34 34.86
C ALA A 3 7.52 -24.08 34.62
N ALA A 4 8.14 -22.94 34.31
CA ALA A 4 7.39 -21.78 33.83
C ALA A 4 6.48 -22.28 32.72
N THR A 5 5.17 -22.18 32.92
CA THR A 5 4.25 -22.74 31.93
C THR A 5 4.38 -21.89 30.68
N ARG A 6 4.30 -22.48 29.49
CA ARG A 6 4.46 -21.80 28.20
C ARG A 6 3.71 -20.46 28.11
N THR A 7 2.55 -20.37 28.77
CA THR A 7 1.73 -19.17 28.92
C THR A 7 2.43 -18.00 29.62
N ASP A 8 3.27 -18.26 30.61
CA ASP A 8 3.99 -17.21 31.35
C ASP A 8 5.06 -16.59 30.46
N ILE A 9 5.74 -17.43 29.66
CA ILE A 9 6.71 -16.97 28.68
C ILE A 9 6.01 -16.14 27.61
N GLU A 10 4.85 -16.57 27.10
CA GLU A 10 4.05 -15.81 26.14
C GLU A 10 3.63 -14.44 26.70
N LEU A 11 3.09 -14.40 27.93
CA LEU A 11 2.70 -13.16 28.60
C LEU A 11 3.88 -12.21 28.80
N LEU A 12 5.02 -12.74 29.26
CA LEU A 12 6.23 -11.96 29.45
C LEU A 12 6.82 -11.50 28.11
N THR A 13 6.77 -12.33 27.07
CA THR A 13 7.21 -11.95 25.72
C THR A 13 6.37 -10.82 25.16
N GLU A 14 5.06 -10.85 25.39
CA GLU A 14 4.14 -9.79 24.95
C GLU A 14 4.37 -8.51 25.76
N HIS A 15 4.67 -8.62 27.06
CA HIS A 15 4.97 -7.48 27.91
C HIS A 15 6.30 -6.80 27.53
N PHE A 16 7.37 -7.57 27.33
CA PHE A 16 8.70 -7.05 27.01
C PHE A 16 8.87 -6.72 25.52
N GLY A 17 8.07 -7.34 24.65
CA GLY A 17 8.24 -7.27 23.19
C GLY A 17 9.35 -8.16 22.64
N TYR A 18 10.03 -8.92 23.51
CA TYR A 18 11.07 -9.89 23.16
C TYR A 18 11.06 -11.05 24.16
N PRO A 19 11.61 -12.22 23.80
CA PRO A 19 11.71 -13.36 24.72
C PRO A 19 12.63 -13.05 25.91
N PRO A 20 12.21 -13.32 27.16
CA PRO A 20 13.05 -13.18 28.34
C PRO A 20 14.42 -13.86 28.25
N VAL A 21 14.48 -15.01 27.56
CA VAL A 21 15.73 -15.75 27.31
C VAL A 21 16.71 -14.94 26.48
N SER A 22 16.24 -14.17 25.49
CA SER A 22 17.11 -13.34 24.65
C SER A 22 17.84 -12.25 25.46
N LEU A 23 17.22 -11.72 26.51
CA LEU A 23 17.91 -10.78 27.41
C LEU A 23 19.07 -11.46 28.15
N LEU A 24 18.89 -12.72 28.57
CA LEU A 24 19.91 -13.49 29.26
C LEU A 24 21.06 -13.86 28.31
N ASP A 25 20.73 -14.27 27.08
CA ASP A 25 21.71 -14.54 26.02
C ASP A 25 22.57 -13.30 25.74
N ASP A 26 21.95 -12.12 25.61
CA ASP A 26 22.67 -10.86 25.38
C ASP A 26 23.58 -10.48 26.55
N ILE A 27 23.12 -10.69 27.80
CA ILE A 27 23.93 -10.49 29.00
C ILE A 27 25.14 -11.41 28.99
N ILE A 28 24.95 -12.72 28.77
CA ILE A 28 26.03 -13.71 28.74
C ILE A 28 27.03 -13.38 27.64
N ASN A 29 26.56 -13.06 26.43
CA ASN A 29 27.41 -12.62 25.32
C ASN A 29 28.23 -11.38 25.68
N SER A 30 27.61 -10.38 26.32
CA SER A 30 28.32 -9.16 26.72
C SER A 30 29.43 -9.44 27.74
N ILE A 31 29.21 -10.37 28.68
CA ILE A 31 30.18 -10.73 29.71
C ILE A 31 31.33 -11.54 29.12
N ASN A 32 31.05 -12.45 28.19
CA ASN A 32 32.10 -13.18 27.49
C ASN A 32 33.01 -12.23 26.71
N ILE A 33 32.43 -11.27 25.98
CA ILE A 33 33.19 -10.22 25.27
C ILE A 33 34.03 -9.37 26.25
N LEU A 34 33.47 -9.00 27.40
CA LEU A 34 34.19 -8.22 28.41
C LEU A 34 35.32 -9.03 29.06
N ALA A 35 35.11 -10.32 29.30
CA ALA A 35 36.12 -11.22 29.86
C ALA A 35 37.29 -11.42 28.87
N GLU A 36 36.99 -11.69 27.60
CA GLU A 36 38.00 -11.73 26.52
C GLU A 36 38.81 -10.44 26.47
N ARG A 37 38.13 -9.28 26.50
CA ARG A 37 38.80 -7.98 26.47
C ARG A 37 39.66 -7.74 27.70
N ALA A 38 39.21 -8.16 28.88
CA ALA A 38 39.96 -8.02 30.12
C ALA A 38 41.23 -8.88 30.10
N ILE A 39 41.12 -10.14 29.67
CA ILE A 39 42.27 -11.05 29.53
C ILE A 39 43.28 -10.49 28.53
N ASN A 40 42.83 -10.06 27.35
CA ASN A 40 43.69 -9.42 26.36
C ASN A 40 44.39 -8.17 26.91
N SER A 41 43.69 -7.35 27.69
CA SER A 41 44.27 -6.18 28.35
C SER A 41 45.30 -6.58 29.42
N ILE A 42 45.08 -7.68 30.14
CA ILE A 42 46.03 -8.21 31.13
C ILE A 42 47.27 -8.74 30.41
N GLU A 43 47.11 -9.52 29.34
CA GLU A 43 48.23 -10.04 28.55
C GLU A 43 49.09 -8.91 27.98
N GLN A 44 48.46 -7.90 27.35
CA GLN A 44 49.17 -6.72 26.86
C GLN A 44 49.86 -5.95 27.99
N GLY A 45 49.20 -5.82 29.15
CA GLY A 45 49.79 -5.18 30.33
C GLY A 45 51.02 -5.91 30.86
N LEU A 46 51.00 -7.24 30.90
CA LEU A 46 52.10 -8.09 31.34
C LEU A 46 53.25 -8.11 30.34
N LEU A 47 52.95 -8.13 29.03
CA LEU A 47 53.97 -8.07 27.97
C LEU A 47 54.69 -6.72 27.94
N ASN A 48 53.99 -5.63 28.24
CA ASN A 48 54.58 -4.28 28.31
C ASN A 48 55.38 -4.04 29.60
N ALA A 49 55.19 -4.87 30.64
CA ALA A 49 55.92 -4.74 31.89
C ALA A 49 57.36 -5.25 31.74
N PRO A 50 58.36 -4.58 32.36
CA PRO A 50 59.74 -5.04 32.27
C PRO A 50 59.88 -6.42 32.92
N PRO A 51 60.62 -7.38 32.31
CA PRO A 51 60.78 -8.75 32.82
C PRO A 51 61.40 -8.79 34.22
N SER A 52 62.23 -7.81 34.56
CA SER A 52 62.85 -7.68 35.89
C SER A 52 61.85 -7.42 37.02
N SER A 53 60.69 -6.82 36.70
CA SER A 53 59.61 -6.51 37.65
C SER A 53 58.75 -7.73 37.96
N LEU A 54 58.61 -8.64 36.99
CA LEU A 54 57.89 -9.91 37.14
C LEU A 54 58.74 -11.02 37.78
N GLY A 55 60.04 -10.77 38.02
CA GLY A 55 60.94 -11.74 38.64
C GLY A 55 61.82 -12.53 37.67
N PHE A 56 61.72 -12.28 36.36
CA PHE A 56 62.61 -12.83 35.35
C PHE A 56 63.96 -12.11 35.40
N ARG A 57 64.84 -12.59 36.29
CA ARG A 57 66.22 -12.13 36.35
C ARG A 57 67.06 -12.89 35.33
N PRO A 58 67.88 -12.20 34.51
CA PRO A 58 68.83 -12.89 33.66
C PRO A 58 69.77 -13.75 34.54
N PRO A 59 70.21 -14.93 34.06
CA PRO A 59 71.10 -15.80 34.82
C PRO A 59 72.37 -15.03 35.22
N LYS A 60 72.74 -15.14 36.50
CA LYS A 60 73.77 -14.31 37.15
C LYS A 60 75.21 -14.57 36.69
N ASN A 61 75.40 -15.29 35.57
CA ASN A 61 76.71 -15.56 34.97
C ASN A 61 76.56 -15.77 33.46
N PRO A 62 76.93 -14.81 32.60
CA PRO A 62 77.18 -15.13 31.19
C PRO A 62 78.46 -15.96 31.16
N GLN A 63 78.35 -17.29 31.03
CA GLN A 63 79.54 -18.10 30.78
C GLN A 63 80.18 -17.62 29.47
N PRO A 64 81.48 -17.23 29.49
CA PRO A 64 82.18 -16.89 28.27
C PRO A 64 82.27 -18.14 27.41
N LYS A 65 81.90 -18.01 26.13
CA LYS A 65 82.08 -19.04 25.09
C LYS A 65 83.47 -19.66 25.23
N SER A 66 83.55 -20.87 25.79
CA SER A 66 84.81 -21.60 25.87
C SER A 66 85.16 -22.06 24.46
N LYS A 67 86.18 -21.41 23.89
CA LYS A 67 86.97 -21.98 22.79
C LYS A 67 87.60 -23.27 23.30
N SER A 68 87.09 -24.43 22.89
CA SER A 68 87.85 -25.68 22.94
C SER A 68 88.12 -26.19 21.53
N SER A 69 89.40 -26.44 21.33
CA SER A 69 90.14 -26.98 20.20
C SER A 69 89.50 -28.17 19.46
N ARG A 70 89.81 -28.21 18.16
CA ARG A 70 89.77 -29.37 17.24
C ARG A 70 90.05 -30.71 17.94
N SER A 71 89.18 -31.69 17.71
CA SER A 71 89.57 -33.07 17.40
C SER A 71 88.49 -33.71 16.51
N ALA A 72 88.94 -34.45 15.50
CA ALA A 72 88.13 -35.16 14.52
C ALA A 72 87.48 -36.41 15.14
N GLY A 73 86.27 -36.75 14.69
CA GLY A 73 85.66 -38.06 15.00
C GLY A 73 84.14 -38.06 15.02
N ASP A 74 83.56 -38.47 13.90
CA ASP A 74 82.33 -39.26 13.76
C ASP A 74 80.93 -38.61 13.83
N THR A 75 80.36 -38.48 12.63
CA THR A 75 78.98 -38.80 12.20
C THR A 75 77.98 -39.24 13.28
N ASN A 76 77.12 -38.33 13.73
CA ASN A 76 75.67 -38.55 13.66
C ASN A 76 74.90 -37.24 13.84
N ASN A 77 74.27 -36.82 12.76
CA ASN A 77 73.39 -35.68 12.68
C ASN A 77 71.96 -36.18 12.92
N ASN A 78 71.34 -35.77 14.04
CA ASN A 78 69.88 -35.60 14.22
C ASN A 78 69.51 -35.22 15.68
N ASN A 79 70.27 -34.32 16.31
CA ASN A 79 69.75 -33.55 17.43
C ASN A 79 69.25 -32.22 16.86
N ASN A 80 67.95 -32.12 16.63
CA ASN A 80 67.25 -30.86 16.41
C ASN A 80 67.21 -30.10 17.75
N GLU A 81 68.38 -29.71 18.26
CA GLU A 81 68.51 -28.84 19.41
C GLU A 81 68.31 -27.41 18.91
N ASN A 82 67.05 -26.97 18.92
CA ASN A 82 66.73 -25.55 18.87
C ASN A 82 67.60 -24.82 19.92
N PRO A 83 68.26 -23.70 19.57
CA PRO A 83 69.04 -22.93 20.53
C PRO A 83 68.16 -22.59 21.75
N PRO A 84 68.74 -22.56 22.98
CA PRO A 84 67.98 -22.26 24.18
C PRO A 84 67.27 -20.92 23.99
N PRO A 85 65.95 -20.85 24.28
CA PRO A 85 65.15 -19.66 24.01
C PRO A 85 65.76 -18.45 24.73
N SER A 86 65.72 -17.29 24.07
CA SER A 86 66.11 -16.02 24.68
C SER A 86 65.32 -15.83 25.98
N PRO A 87 65.88 -15.24 27.05
CA PRO A 87 65.13 -14.98 28.30
C PRO A 87 63.86 -14.15 28.06
N GLU A 88 63.82 -13.36 26.99
CA GLU A 88 62.64 -12.60 26.56
C GLU A 88 61.56 -13.49 25.92
N GLU A 89 61.95 -14.52 25.16
CA GLU A 89 61.03 -15.49 24.55
C GLU A 89 60.43 -16.41 25.62
N ALA A 90 61.24 -16.82 26.61
CA ALA A 90 60.76 -17.58 27.76
C ALA A 90 59.75 -16.78 28.59
N HIS A 91 60.01 -15.49 28.81
CA HIS A 91 59.07 -14.59 29.49
C HIS A 91 57.73 -14.49 28.77
N ARG A 92 57.75 -14.30 27.45
CA ARG A 92 56.52 -14.23 26.65
C ARG A 92 55.74 -15.52 26.69
N HIS A 93 56.41 -16.66 26.53
CA HIS A 93 55.76 -17.97 26.54
C HIS A 93 55.17 -18.31 27.92
N GLU A 94 55.80 -17.88 29.02
CA GLU A 94 55.24 -18.08 30.37
C GLU A 94 54.01 -17.19 30.62
N ILE A 95 54.03 -15.93 30.15
CA ILE A 95 52.85 -15.06 30.18
C ILE A 95 51.72 -15.66 29.35
N GLU A 96 51.97 -16.00 28.09
CA GLU A 96 50.97 -16.56 27.17
C GLU A 96 50.38 -17.88 27.73
N ALA A 97 51.19 -18.74 28.33
CA ALA A 97 50.70 -19.96 28.98
C ALA A 97 49.86 -19.65 30.24
N GLY A 98 50.28 -18.68 31.05
CA GLY A 98 49.56 -18.27 32.26
C GLY A 98 48.24 -17.56 31.97
N THR A 99 48.21 -16.68 30.96
CA THR A 99 47.00 -16.00 30.50
C THR A 99 46.00 -17.00 29.91
N HIS A 100 46.48 -17.99 29.15
CA HIS A 100 45.62 -19.05 28.62
C HIS A 100 45.02 -19.96 29.72
N GLN A 101 45.78 -20.26 30.78
CA GLN A 101 45.24 -20.99 31.94
C GLN A 101 44.19 -20.16 32.69
N LEU A 102 44.44 -18.86 32.87
CA LEU A 102 43.49 -17.94 33.49
C LEU A 102 42.22 -17.82 32.65
N GLU A 103 42.36 -17.70 31.33
CA GLU A 103 41.27 -17.66 30.37
C GLU A 103 40.36 -18.88 30.51
N THR A 104 40.96 -20.07 30.46
CA THR A 104 40.23 -21.34 30.60
C THR A 104 39.47 -21.41 31.92
N LEU A 105 40.10 -21.01 33.02
CA LEU A 105 39.46 -21.02 34.35
C LEU A 105 38.36 -19.97 34.45
N LEU A 106 38.59 -18.77 33.91
CA LEU A 106 37.62 -17.67 33.96
C LEU A 106 36.37 -18.05 33.17
N PHE A 107 36.50 -18.54 31.93
CA PHE A 107 35.36 -18.95 31.13
C PHE A 107 34.60 -20.11 31.76
N ALA A 108 35.28 -21.12 32.31
CA ALA A 108 34.62 -22.20 33.04
C ALA A 108 33.86 -21.70 34.27
N SER A 109 34.38 -20.67 34.95
CA SER A 109 33.72 -20.06 36.11
C SER A 109 32.53 -19.17 35.73
N ILE A 110 32.65 -18.44 34.61
CA ILE A 110 31.59 -17.58 34.06
C ILE A 110 30.44 -18.47 33.63
N ASP A 111 30.69 -19.48 32.78
CA ASP A 111 29.69 -20.43 32.29
C ASP A 111 28.85 -21.01 33.45
N LYS A 112 29.51 -21.59 34.44
CA LYS A 112 28.85 -22.17 35.62
C LYS A 112 28.04 -21.18 36.45
N ASN A 113 28.57 -19.98 36.68
CA ASN A 113 27.87 -18.97 37.51
C ASN A 113 26.72 -18.33 36.74
N PHE A 114 26.86 -18.16 35.43
CA PHE A 114 25.85 -17.58 34.56
C PHE A 114 24.73 -18.57 34.23
N ASP A 115 24.99 -19.88 34.18
CA ASP A 115 23.95 -20.92 34.18
C ASP A 115 23.07 -20.82 35.44
N VAL A 116 23.70 -20.68 36.62
CA VAL A 116 22.97 -20.54 37.89
C VAL A 116 22.17 -19.23 37.93
N PHE A 117 22.76 -18.15 37.41
CA PHE A 117 22.09 -16.87 37.26
C PHE A 117 20.88 -16.95 36.33
N GLU A 118 21.01 -17.57 35.15
CA GLU A 118 19.94 -17.76 34.18
C GLU A 118 18.76 -18.49 34.84
N ILE A 119 19.05 -19.61 35.51
CA ILE A 119 18.05 -20.39 36.24
C ILE A 119 17.38 -19.54 37.33
N TYR A 120 18.16 -18.75 38.08
CA TYR A 120 17.62 -17.92 39.16
C TYR A 120 16.69 -16.82 38.62
N VAL A 121 17.11 -16.13 37.55
CA VAL A 121 16.35 -15.03 36.94
C VAL A 121 15.07 -15.55 36.34
N MET A 122 15.12 -16.62 35.54
CA MET A 122 13.94 -17.23 34.92
C MET A 122 12.96 -17.80 35.94
N ARG A 123 13.46 -18.22 37.11
CA ARG A 123 12.62 -18.83 38.16
C ARG A 123 12.04 -17.84 39.16
N ASN A 124 12.71 -16.72 39.43
CA ASN A 124 12.32 -15.81 40.52
C ASN A 124 11.99 -14.38 40.07
N ILE A 125 12.61 -13.90 39.00
CA ILE A 125 12.45 -12.50 38.55
C ILE A 125 11.51 -12.46 37.35
N LEU A 126 11.86 -13.19 36.28
CA LEU A 126 11.11 -13.28 35.04
C LEU A 126 10.11 -14.43 35.11
N CYS A 127 9.32 -14.47 36.18
CA CYS A 127 8.28 -15.47 36.38
C CYS A 127 6.99 -14.81 36.88
N VAL A 128 5.87 -15.42 36.49
CA VAL A 128 4.56 -15.05 36.98
C VAL A 128 4.12 -16.10 37.99
N LYS A 129 3.71 -15.68 39.19
CA LYS A 129 3.17 -16.60 40.18
C LYS A 129 1.85 -17.15 39.66
N PRO A 130 1.58 -18.46 39.83
CA PRO A 130 0.34 -19.06 39.34
C PRO A 130 -0.91 -18.44 39.98
N GLU A 131 -0.82 -17.96 41.23
CA GLU A 131 -1.92 -17.32 41.96
C GLU A 131 -2.29 -15.94 41.39
N ASP A 132 -1.29 -15.20 40.88
CA ASP A 132 -1.48 -13.84 40.35
C ASP A 132 -1.80 -13.84 38.85
N ARG A 133 -1.66 -14.99 38.16
CA ARG A 133 -1.80 -15.12 36.70
C ARG A 133 -3.15 -14.64 36.18
N GLU A 134 -4.23 -14.96 36.88
CA GLU A 134 -5.59 -14.60 36.49
C GLU A 134 -5.89 -13.09 36.69
N TRP A 135 -5.09 -12.43 37.53
CA TRP A 135 -5.26 -11.02 37.89
C TRP A 135 -4.35 -10.08 37.08
N ILE A 136 -3.34 -10.63 36.40
CA ILE A 136 -2.43 -9.87 35.56
C ILE A 136 -3.08 -9.63 34.20
N ARG A 137 -3.26 -8.34 33.86
CA ARG A 137 -3.75 -7.89 32.57
C ARG A 137 -2.76 -6.88 31.99
N LEU A 138 -2.34 -7.10 30.75
CA LEU A 138 -1.44 -6.17 30.05
C LEU A 138 -2.23 -4.93 29.61
N SER A 139 -1.53 -3.82 29.45
CA SER A 139 -2.14 -2.51 29.15
C SER A 139 -2.97 -2.52 27.86
N HIS A 140 -2.52 -3.22 26.82
CA HIS A 140 -3.25 -3.31 25.55
C HIS A 140 -4.54 -4.11 25.66
N TYR A 141 -4.71 -4.94 26.69
CA TYR A 141 -5.99 -5.61 26.94
C TYR A 141 -7.00 -4.73 27.67
N GLN A 142 -6.65 -3.57 28.24
CA GLN A 142 -7.55 -2.79 29.13
C GLN A 142 -8.91 -2.42 28.50
N ASN A 143 -8.94 -2.21 27.19
CA ASN A 143 -10.14 -1.81 26.45
C ASN A 143 -10.84 -2.96 25.72
N LEU A 144 -10.31 -4.19 25.84
CA LEU A 144 -10.94 -5.38 25.29
C LEU A 144 -11.79 -6.05 26.36
N ASP A 145 -13.10 -5.91 26.25
CA ASP A 145 -14.04 -6.63 27.11
C ASP A 145 -14.58 -7.86 26.37
N PHE A 146 -13.99 -9.02 26.65
CA PHE A 146 -14.41 -10.30 26.08
C PHE A 146 -15.64 -10.90 26.79
N SER A 147 -16.12 -10.30 27.89
CA SER A 147 -17.32 -10.75 28.59
C SER A 147 -18.60 -10.37 27.83
N SER A 148 -18.50 -9.33 27.01
CA SER A 148 -19.63 -8.83 26.25
C SER A 148 -19.64 -9.50 24.87
N SER A 149 -20.47 -10.52 24.70
CA SER A 149 -21.11 -10.79 23.41
C SER A 149 -22.12 -9.68 23.09
N SER A 150 -21.70 -8.42 23.27
CA SER A 150 -22.61 -7.29 23.12
C SER A 150 -22.98 -7.18 21.64
N PRO A 151 -24.27 -7.00 21.30
CA PRO A 151 -24.75 -6.87 19.92
C PRO A 151 -24.24 -5.60 19.21
N THR A 152 -23.37 -4.83 19.88
CA THR A 152 -22.67 -3.63 19.43
C THR A 152 -21.31 -3.90 18.79
N GLU A 153 -20.83 -5.15 18.78
CA GLU A 153 -19.70 -5.49 17.91
C GLU A 153 -20.12 -5.16 16.48
N THR A 154 -19.37 -4.25 15.85
CA THR A 154 -19.53 -3.94 14.43
C THR A 154 -19.27 -5.20 13.63
N THR A 155 -20.32 -6.00 13.44
CA THR A 155 -20.25 -7.25 12.71
C THR A 155 -19.72 -6.95 11.32
N ILE A 156 -18.97 -7.87 10.73
CA ILE A 156 -18.45 -7.74 9.35
C ILE A 156 -19.61 -7.38 8.39
N GLU A 157 -20.81 -7.89 8.65
CA GLU A 157 -22.04 -7.54 7.93
C GLU A 157 -22.47 -6.07 8.10
N SER A 158 -22.39 -5.51 9.31
CA SER A 158 -22.68 -4.10 9.55
C SER A 158 -21.67 -3.19 8.85
N LEU A 159 -20.40 -3.60 8.85
CA LEU A 159 -19.30 -2.88 8.22
C LEU A 159 -19.44 -2.91 6.70
N THR A 160 -19.75 -4.08 6.11
CA THR A 160 -20.00 -4.20 4.66
C THR A 160 -21.24 -3.42 4.23
N ARG A 161 -22.31 -3.40 5.04
CA ARG A 161 -23.48 -2.53 4.80
C ARG A 161 -23.09 -1.05 4.84
N LEU A 162 -22.27 -0.63 5.80
CA LEU A 162 -21.79 0.74 5.89
C LEU A 162 -20.89 1.11 4.70
N ARG A 163 -19.99 0.22 4.28
CA ARG A 163 -19.17 0.39 3.06
C ARG A 163 -20.04 0.57 1.83
N ARG A 164 -21.04 -0.30 1.61
CA ARG A 164 -21.98 -0.18 0.49
C ARG A 164 -22.77 1.12 0.53
N ARG A 165 -23.23 1.52 1.72
CA ARG A 165 -23.95 2.80 1.91
C ARG A 165 -23.05 3.99 1.58
N LEU A 166 -21.79 3.96 2.02
CA LEU A 166 -20.81 4.98 1.74
C LEU A 166 -20.53 5.06 0.23
N GLN A 167 -20.30 3.93 -0.44
CA GLN A 167 -20.12 3.86 -1.90
C GLN A 167 -21.33 4.44 -2.66
N ALA A 168 -22.54 4.04 -2.27
CA ALA A 168 -23.77 4.58 -2.87
C ALA A 168 -23.90 6.09 -2.67
N SER A 169 -23.56 6.59 -1.47
CA SER A 169 -23.59 8.02 -1.16
C SER A 169 -22.55 8.81 -1.96
N GLN A 170 -21.36 8.24 -2.17
CA GLN A 170 -20.29 8.86 -2.96
C GLN A 170 -20.65 8.91 -4.45
N LYS A 171 -21.20 7.82 -5.01
CA LYS A 171 -21.68 7.76 -6.40
C LYS A 171 -22.80 8.79 -6.66
N LEU A 172 -23.75 8.92 -5.73
CA LEU A 172 -24.78 9.95 -5.83
C LEU A 172 -24.14 11.34 -5.85
N ASN A 173 -23.18 11.60 -4.96
CA ASN A 173 -22.53 12.91 -4.87
C ASN A 173 -21.77 13.27 -6.16
N THR A 174 -21.12 12.31 -6.82
CA THR A 174 -20.44 12.58 -8.10
C THR A 174 -21.42 12.86 -9.23
N MET A 175 -22.50 12.08 -9.31
CA MET A 175 -23.60 12.34 -10.26
C MET A 175 -24.22 13.72 -10.03
N LEU A 176 -24.46 14.09 -8.77
CA LEU A 176 -25.03 15.40 -8.42
C LEU A 176 -24.07 16.54 -8.77
N ARG A 177 -22.76 16.35 -8.58
CA ARG A 177 -21.75 17.34 -9.02
C ARG A 177 -21.71 17.46 -10.55
N ALA A 178 -21.79 16.36 -11.28
CA ALA A 178 -21.84 16.38 -12.74
C ALA A 178 -23.11 17.08 -13.24
N GLU A 179 -24.28 16.77 -12.67
CA GLU A 179 -25.54 17.45 -12.97
C GLU A 179 -25.49 18.94 -12.59
N ARG A 180 -24.88 19.28 -11.47
CA ARG A 180 -24.67 20.69 -11.10
C ARG A 180 -23.80 21.42 -12.12
N ALA A 181 -22.76 20.77 -12.65
CA ALA A 181 -21.91 21.35 -13.69
C ALA A 181 -22.66 21.52 -15.03
N ARG A 182 -23.44 20.52 -15.46
CA ARG A 182 -24.31 20.61 -16.65
C ARG A 182 -25.35 21.72 -16.51
N ASN A 183 -26.01 21.81 -15.36
CA ASN A 183 -26.96 22.88 -15.08
C ASN A 183 -26.27 24.25 -15.08
N ALA A 184 -25.03 24.35 -14.57
CA ALA A 184 -24.27 25.59 -14.61
C ALA A 184 -23.93 26.02 -16.05
N SER A 185 -23.50 25.10 -16.92
CA SER A 185 -23.22 25.41 -18.32
C SER A 185 -24.48 25.74 -19.13
N LEU A 186 -25.60 25.03 -18.87
CA LEU A 186 -26.90 25.35 -19.45
C LEU A 186 -27.38 26.74 -19.00
N LEU A 187 -27.23 27.08 -17.71
CA LEU A 187 -27.56 28.40 -17.22
C LEU A 187 -26.66 29.47 -17.86
N GLU A 188 -25.39 29.16 -18.12
CA GLU A 188 -24.49 30.07 -18.83
C GLU A 188 -24.92 30.26 -20.29
N SER A 189 -25.26 29.19 -21.02
CA SER A 189 -25.74 29.31 -22.41
C SER A 189 -27.07 30.06 -22.49
N LEU A 190 -28.02 29.78 -21.59
CA LEU A 190 -29.27 30.53 -21.48
C LEU A 190 -29.02 32.00 -21.13
N ARG A 191 -28.06 32.31 -20.24
CA ARG A 191 -27.68 33.69 -19.93
C ARG A 191 -27.04 34.40 -21.11
N LYS A 192 -26.18 33.72 -21.89
CA LYS A 192 -25.59 34.25 -23.13
C LYS A 192 -26.68 34.57 -24.15
N LEU A 193 -27.60 33.62 -24.38
CA LEU A 193 -28.72 33.76 -25.32
C LEU A 193 -29.69 34.90 -24.94
N VAL A 194 -30.03 35.01 -23.66
CA VAL A 194 -30.92 36.06 -23.11
C VAL A 194 -30.18 37.39 -22.92
N GLY A 195 -28.85 37.40 -22.95
CA GLY A 195 -28.03 38.59 -22.68
C GLY A 195 -28.14 39.10 -21.23
N SER A 196 -28.40 38.21 -20.27
CA SER A 196 -28.50 38.59 -18.86
C SER A 196 -27.11 38.80 -18.27
N PRO A 197 -26.84 39.92 -17.57
CA PRO A 197 -25.54 40.13 -16.94
C PRO A 197 -25.32 39.07 -15.86
N THR A 198 -24.20 38.37 -15.93
CA THR A 198 -23.74 37.48 -14.86
C THR A 198 -23.57 38.30 -13.57
N PRO A 199 -24.07 37.82 -12.41
CA PRO A 199 -23.86 38.52 -11.15
C PRO A 199 -22.39 38.39 -10.75
N GLY A 200 -21.56 39.38 -11.12
CA GLY A 200 -20.15 39.45 -10.75
C GLY A 200 -19.16 39.80 -11.86
N ALA A 201 -19.57 39.91 -13.13
CA ALA A 201 -18.66 40.36 -14.20
C ALA A 201 -18.53 41.89 -14.18
N VAL A 202 -17.40 42.35 -13.64
CA VAL A 202 -16.93 43.74 -13.77
C VAL A 202 -16.80 44.07 -15.26
N LYS A 203 -17.38 45.21 -15.67
CA LYS A 203 -17.27 45.77 -17.02
C LYS A 203 -15.80 45.87 -17.43
N THR A 204 -15.37 45.03 -18.36
CA THR A 204 -14.18 45.30 -19.17
C THR A 204 -14.67 45.67 -20.55
N GLU A 205 -14.48 46.94 -20.91
CA GLU A 205 -14.75 47.43 -22.25
C GLU A 205 -13.63 46.96 -23.20
N GLN A 206 -14.00 46.65 -24.45
CA GLN A 206 -13.16 46.24 -25.59
C GLN A 206 -12.95 44.73 -25.77
N ALA A 207 -13.84 44.10 -26.54
CA ALA A 207 -13.50 43.10 -27.54
C ALA A 207 -14.64 43.01 -28.57
N THR A 208 -14.30 43.19 -29.83
CA THR A 208 -15.17 43.10 -31.00
C THR A 208 -15.27 41.63 -31.42
N GLU A 209 -16.38 40.97 -31.13
CA GLU A 209 -16.81 39.68 -31.70
C GLU A 209 -18.33 39.78 -31.98
N PRO A 210 -18.86 39.13 -33.03
CA PRO A 210 -20.23 39.33 -33.48
C PRO A 210 -21.22 38.85 -32.40
N ASP A 211 -22.25 39.66 -32.19
CA ASP A 211 -23.16 39.60 -31.05
C ASP A 211 -24.06 38.35 -31.10
N GLU A 212 -23.61 37.22 -30.53
CA GLU A 212 -24.44 36.03 -30.29
C GLU A 212 -25.40 36.22 -29.10
N LYS A 213 -26.15 37.33 -29.08
CA LYS A 213 -27.22 37.56 -28.09
C LYS A 213 -28.57 37.65 -28.80
N PRO A 214 -29.05 36.55 -29.40
CA PRO A 214 -30.23 36.56 -30.27
C PRO A 214 -31.50 37.01 -29.55
N PHE A 215 -31.59 36.90 -28.22
CA PHE A 215 -32.76 37.31 -27.44
C PHE A 215 -32.53 38.54 -26.56
N ALA A 216 -31.39 39.24 -26.66
CA ALA A 216 -31.13 40.46 -25.90
C ALA A 216 -32.16 41.58 -26.21
N PHE A 217 -32.71 41.59 -27.43
CA PHE A 217 -33.76 42.52 -27.85
C PHE A 217 -35.06 42.38 -27.02
N LEU A 218 -35.34 41.22 -26.42
CA LEU A 218 -36.51 41.04 -25.55
C LEU A 218 -36.37 41.79 -24.23
N ARG A 219 -35.12 42.06 -23.82
CA ARG A 219 -34.82 42.84 -22.60
C ARG A 219 -34.79 44.34 -22.88
N ASP A 220 -34.27 44.74 -24.04
CA ASP A 220 -34.24 46.13 -24.48
C ASP A 220 -35.60 46.57 -25.03
N LYS A 221 -36.55 46.81 -24.13
CA LYS A 221 -37.84 47.48 -24.42
C LYS A 221 -37.68 48.95 -24.87
N ARG A 222 -36.43 49.45 -24.97
CA ARG A 222 -36.12 50.85 -25.27
C ARG A 222 -36.46 51.24 -26.71
N GLY A 223 -36.22 50.35 -27.67
CA GLY A 223 -36.53 50.58 -29.09
C GLY A 223 -38.03 50.58 -29.42
N LEU A 224 -38.88 50.01 -28.55
CA LEU A 224 -40.33 50.00 -28.73
C LEU A 224 -41.00 51.33 -28.31
N MET A 225 -40.28 52.21 -27.61
CA MET A 225 -40.81 53.51 -27.15
C MET A 225 -40.47 54.69 -28.08
N GLU A 226 -39.63 54.49 -29.09
CA GLU A 226 -39.09 55.57 -29.94
C GLU A 226 -39.74 55.64 -31.35
N GLY A 227 -40.55 54.63 -31.72
CA GLY A 227 -41.30 54.60 -32.98
C GLY A 227 -42.75 55.10 -32.86
N GLY A 228 -43.03 56.26 -33.48
CA GLY A 228 -44.32 56.89 -33.80
C GLY A 228 -45.64 56.29 -33.24
N ARG A 229 -46.37 57.11 -32.47
CA ARG A 229 -47.58 56.79 -31.70
C ARG A 229 -48.84 56.33 -32.47
N ASP A 230 -48.87 56.34 -33.81
CA ASP A 230 -50.16 56.25 -34.52
C ASP A 230 -50.49 54.90 -35.18
N THR A 231 -49.52 53.99 -35.40
CA THR A 231 -49.81 52.59 -35.83
C THR A 231 -48.80 51.55 -35.30
N PRO A 232 -48.63 51.42 -33.97
CA PRO A 232 -47.64 50.51 -33.39
C PRO A 232 -47.96 49.03 -33.64
N ILE A 233 -49.23 48.64 -33.69
CA ILE A 233 -49.61 47.22 -33.79
C ILE A 233 -49.36 46.66 -35.20
N THR A 234 -49.71 47.40 -36.26
CA THR A 234 -49.56 46.88 -37.63
C THR A 234 -48.09 46.77 -38.04
N THR A 235 -47.27 47.77 -37.70
CA THR A 235 -45.82 47.74 -37.94
C THR A 235 -45.13 46.68 -37.08
N THR A 236 -45.51 46.53 -35.80
CA THR A 236 -44.99 45.47 -34.93
C THR A 236 -45.43 44.08 -35.42
N THR A 237 -46.67 43.90 -35.88
CA THR A 237 -47.14 42.61 -36.44
C THR A 237 -46.45 42.30 -37.78
N ALA A 238 -46.26 43.27 -38.66
CA ALA A 238 -45.54 43.06 -39.92
C ALA A 238 -44.07 42.71 -39.68
N PHE A 239 -43.41 43.42 -38.76
CA PHE A 239 -42.02 43.14 -38.38
C PHE A 239 -41.87 41.82 -37.63
N THR A 240 -42.77 41.48 -36.70
CA THR A 240 -42.76 40.17 -36.01
C THR A 240 -43.08 39.02 -36.96
N LEU A 241 -43.95 39.22 -37.96
CA LEU A 241 -44.24 38.24 -38.99
C LEU A 241 -43.04 38.05 -39.92
N SER A 242 -42.32 39.11 -40.29
CA SER A 242 -41.06 38.98 -41.04
C SER A 242 -39.96 38.31 -40.22
N GLN A 243 -39.87 38.60 -38.91
CA GLN A 243 -38.93 37.96 -37.99
C GLN A 243 -39.27 36.48 -37.75
N LEU A 244 -40.56 36.11 -37.76
CA LEU A 244 -41.02 34.72 -37.64
C LEU A 244 -40.58 33.87 -38.84
N GLN A 245 -40.51 34.45 -40.04
CA GLN A 245 -39.98 33.74 -41.21
C GLN A 245 -38.47 33.48 -41.07
N ALA A 246 -37.70 34.45 -40.55
CA ALA A 246 -36.29 34.28 -40.23
C ALA A 246 -36.06 33.25 -39.11
N LEU A 247 -36.88 33.28 -38.05
CA LEU A 247 -36.84 32.29 -36.98
C LEU A 247 -37.23 30.89 -37.46
N ARG A 248 -38.15 30.77 -38.41
CA ARG A 248 -38.53 29.48 -39.00
C ARG A 248 -37.37 28.89 -39.82
N ALA A 249 -36.69 29.72 -40.61
CA ALA A 249 -35.49 29.33 -41.34
C ALA A 249 -34.35 28.90 -40.40
N LEU A 250 -34.14 29.65 -39.30
CA LEU A 250 -33.16 29.28 -38.26
C LEU A 250 -33.57 28.02 -37.50
N SER A 251 -34.87 27.81 -37.25
CA SER A 251 -35.36 26.59 -36.60
C SER A 251 -35.20 25.37 -37.50
N GLU A 252 -35.35 25.54 -38.82
CA GLU A 252 -35.11 24.48 -39.81
C GLU A 252 -33.61 24.16 -39.86
N SER A 253 -32.74 25.17 -39.90
CA SER A 253 -31.28 24.96 -39.88
C SER A 253 -30.81 24.32 -38.58
N LEU A 254 -31.38 24.74 -37.43
CA LEU A 254 -31.04 24.16 -36.14
C LEU A 254 -31.57 22.72 -36.04
N ARG A 255 -32.73 22.42 -36.63
CA ARG A 255 -33.25 21.05 -36.72
C ARG A 255 -32.41 20.15 -37.65
N THR A 256 -31.77 20.70 -38.68
CA THR A 256 -30.81 19.95 -39.50
C THR A 256 -29.44 19.79 -38.83
N ILE A 257 -29.04 20.70 -37.95
CA ILE A 257 -27.78 20.65 -37.20
C ILE A 257 -27.92 19.82 -35.90
N MET A 258 -29.13 19.69 -35.37
CA MET A 258 -29.42 18.88 -34.18
C MET A 258 -29.03 17.40 -34.31
N PRO A 259 -29.30 16.67 -35.41
CA PRO A 259 -28.79 15.31 -35.56
C PRO A 259 -27.26 15.26 -35.60
N ASP A 260 -26.60 16.29 -36.15
CA ASP A 260 -25.13 16.37 -36.25
C ASP A 260 -24.47 16.61 -34.88
N LEU A 261 -25.11 17.42 -34.02
CA LEU A 261 -24.71 17.57 -32.61
C LEU A 261 -25.02 16.33 -31.78
N MET A 262 -26.11 15.61 -32.08
CA MET A 262 -26.45 14.35 -31.38
C MET A 262 -25.60 13.17 -31.84
N SER A 263 -25.08 13.17 -33.08
CA SER A 263 -24.10 12.18 -33.56
C SER A 263 -22.66 12.51 -33.18
N SER A 264 -22.38 13.74 -32.72
CA SER A 264 -21.05 14.10 -32.23
C SER A 264 -20.67 13.49 -30.87
N ASP A 265 -21.58 12.73 -30.25
CA ASP A 265 -21.36 12.01 -28.98
C ASP A 265 -21.21 10.48 -29.16
N SER A 266 -20.96 10.01 -30.40
CA SER A 266 -20.55 8.62 -30.66
C SER A 266 -19.13 8.56 -31.24
N ASP A 267 -18.19 8.25 -30.34
CA ASP A 267 -16.85 7.65 -30.53
C ASP A 267 -15.87 8.21 -31.57
N PRO A 268 -14.70 8.71 -31.12
CA PRO A 268 -13.48 8.71 -31.91
C PRO A 268 -12.63 7.47 -31.57
N GLU A 269 -12.63 6.46 -32.44
CA GLU A 269 -11.54 5.48 -32.46
C GLU A 269 -11.04 5.15 -33.87
N LYS A 270 -9.70 5.24 -33.95
CA LYS A 270 -8.76 4.44 -34.76
C LYS A 270 -8.49 4.89 -36.20
N ASP A 271 -7.51 5.78 -36.30
CA ASP A 271 -6.51 5.72 -37.37
C ASP A 271 -5.10 5.83 -36.76
N GLU A 272 -4.46 4.70 -36.46
CA GLU A 272 -3.01 4.60 -36.36
C GLU A 272 -2.55 3.16 -36.70
N GLY A 273 -1.69 3.06 -37.72
CA GLY A 273 -0.40 2.38 -37.58
C GLY A 273 -0.38 0.85 -37.63
N ASP A 274 -0.26 0.33 -38.85
CA ASP A 274 0.14 -1.05 -39.18
C ASP A 274 1.58 -1.40 -38.71
N THR A 275 1.80 -1.65 -37.41
CA THR A 275 3.10 -2.16 -36.89
C THR A 275 3.04 -3.11 -35.67
N GLU A 276 2.06 -4.02 -35.54
CA GLU A 276 1.97 -4.91 -34.34
C GLU A 276 1.60 -6.39 -34.63
N ARG A 277 1.84 -6.92 -35.84
CA ARG A 277 1.46 -8.31 -36.18
C ARG A 277 2.32 -9.42 -35.53
N LYS A 278 3.14 -9.10 -34.52
CA LYS A 278 3.92 -10.08 -33.75
C LYS A 278 4.02 -9.75 -32.25
N LYS A 279 2.95 -9.22 -31.62
CA LYS A 279 2.78 -9.46 -30.17
C LYS A 279 2.48 -10.95 -30.00
N THR A 280 3.52 -11.68 -29.64
CA THR A 280 3.54 -13.13 -29.42
C THR A 280 2.31 -13.61 -28.66
N TRP A 281 1.59 -14.60 -29.20
CA TRP A 281 0.53 -15.42 -28.57
C TRP A 281 0.61 -15.60 -27.04
N ARG A 282 1.81 -15.61 -26.46
CA ARG A 282 2.04 -15.63 -25.02
C ARG A 282 1.51 -14.41 -24.27
N ARG A 283 1.61 -13.21 -24.86
CA ARG A 283 1.13 -11.94 -24.30
C ARG A 283 -0.40 -11.89 -24.35
N GLU A 284 -1.00 -12.29 -25.45
CA GLU A 284 -2.45 -12.40 -25.59
C GLU A 284 -3.03 -13.42 -24.60
N ARG A 285 -2.38 -14.57 -24.42
CA ARG A 285 -2.76 -15.53 -23.37
C ARG A 285 -2.56 -14.99 -21.96
N LEU A 286 -1.50 -14.22 -21.71
CA LEU A 286 -1.28 -13.58 -20.41
C LEU A 286 -2.41 -12.59 -20.10
N GLU A 287 -2.75 -11.73 -21.06
CA GLU A 287 -3.83 -10.75 -20.96
C GLU A 287 -5.20 -11.43 -20.78
N TYR A 288 -5.44 -12.55 -21.45
CA TYR A 288 -6.65 -13.35 -21.25
C TYR A 288 -6.71 -13.99 -19.85
N VAL A 289 -5.61 -14.56 -19.37
CA VAL A 289 -5.57 -15.15 -18.01
C VAL A 289 -5.71 -14.06 -16.95
N GLU A 290 -5.07 -12.91 -17.13
CA GLU A 290 -5.18 -11.75 -16.24
C GLU A 290 -6.60 -11.19 -16.22
N SER A 291 -7.24 -11.00 -17.39
CA SER A 291 -8.64 -10.55 -17.46
C SER A 291 -9.63 -11.59 -16.91
N ALA A 292 -9.44 -12.89 -17.17
CA ALA A 292 -10.31 -13.95 -16.64
C ALA A 292 -10.17 -14.12 -15.12
N THR A 293 -8.94 -14.05 -14.59
CA THR A 293 -8.69 -14.11 -13.14
C THR A 293 -9.20 -12.86 -12.44
N ARG A 294 -9.01 -11.69 -13.05
CA ARG A 294 -9.62 -10.43 -12.60
C ARG A 294 -11.14 -10.54 -12.54
N ARG A 295 -11.78 -10.99 -13.62
CA ARG A 295 -13.23 -11.20 -13.70
C ARG A 295 -13.73 -12.18 -12.64
N HIS A 296 -12.96 -13.23 -12.36
CA HIS A 296 -13.29 -14.18 -11.29
C HIS A 296 -13.17 -13.56 -9.90
N LEU A 297 -12.12 -12.76 -9.65
CA LEU A 297 -11.91 -12.07 -8.37
C LEU A 297 -12.96 -10.97 -8.13
N GLU A 298 -13.35 -10.24 -9.17
CA GLU A 298 -14.42 -9.25 -9.14
C GLU A 298 -15.78 -9.94 -8.90
N ASN A 299 -16.10 -11.02 -9.63
CA ASN A 299 -17.41 -11.69 -9.52
C ASN A 299 -17.59 -12.53 -8.25
N VAL A 300 -16.55 -13.26 -7.81
CA VAL A 300 -16.68 -14.23 -6.71
C VAL A 300 -16.28 -13.61 -5.37
N ARG A 301 -15.28 -12.73 -5.35
CA ARG A 301 -14.79 -12.10 -4.12
C ARG A 301 -15.25 -10.65 -3.93
N GLY A 302 -15.84 -10.01 -4.95
CA GLY A 302 -16.32 -8.63 -4.86
C GLY A 302 -15.20 -7.60 -4.64
N LEU A 303 -13.99 -7.91 -5.12
CA LEU A 303 -12.82 -7.03 -5.03
C LEU A 303 -12.81 -6.12 -6.26
N ASP A 304 -12.77 -4.80 -6.07
CA ASP A 304 -12.55 -3.86 -7.17
C ASP A 304 -11.04 -3.79 -7.46
N LEU A 305 -10.62 -4.23 -8.65
CA LEU A 305 -9.21 -4.19 -9.05
C LEU A 305 -8.92 -2.97 -9.93
N GLY A 306 -7.88 -2.20 -9.63
CA GLY A 306 -7.42 -1.07 -10.46
C GLY A 306 -6.77 -1.53 -11.77
N ARG A 307 -6.55 -0.63 -12.74
CA ARG A 307 -6.01 -0.96 -14.10
C ARG A 307 -4.76 -1.86 -14.06
N ASN A 308 -3.99 -1.77 -12.98
CA ASN A 308 -2.72 -2.48 -12.78
C ASN A 308 -2.82 -3.66 -11.77
N GLY A 309 -4.02 -4.14 -11.43
CA GLY A 309 -4.23 -5.29 -10.53
C GLY A 309 -4.12 -4.98 -9.03
N GLU A 310 -4.08 -3.71 -8.64
CA GLU A 310 -4.12 -3.29 -7.23
C GLU A 310 -5.51 -3.51 -6.61
N VAL A 311 -5.55 -4.00 -5.36
CA VAL A 311 -6.79 -4.13 -4.60
C VAL A 311 -7.22 -2.73 -4.16
N ARG A 312 -8.30 -2.20 -4.76
CA ARG A 312 -8.82 -0.88 -4.40
C ARG A 312 -9.69 -0.97 -3.17
N ASP A 313 -9.06 -0.85 -2.00
CA ASP A 313 -9.75 -0.66 -0.74
C ASP A 313 -10.18 0.82 -0.57
N GLY A 314 -11.28 1.19 -1.23
CA GLY A 314 -12.10 2.33 -0.80
C GLY A 314 -11.61 3.75 -1.12
N GLU A 315 -10.47 3.93 -1.78
CA GLU A 315 -10.09 5.24 -2.34
C GLU A 315 -10.59 5.36 -3.80
N TRP A 316 -11.86 5.78 -3.92
CA TRP A 316 -12.54 5.94 -5.20
C TRP A 316 -12.13 7.26 -5.86
N GLU A 317 -11.05 7.25 -6.65
CA GLU A 317 -10.71 8.34 -7.55
C GLU A 317 -11.65 8.35 -8.76
N GLY A 318 -12.84 8.95 -8.59
CA GLY A 318 -13.64 9.63 -9.63
C GLY A 318 -14.21 8.83 -10.81
N GLY A 319 -13.59 7.74 -11.23
CA GLY A 319 -14.06 6.84 -12.27
C GLY A 319 -14.82 5.70 -11.61
N GLY A 320 -16.12 5.62 -11.84
CA GLY A 320 -16.87 4.41 -11.51
C GLY A 320 -16.38 3.20 -12.29
N ARG A 321 -17.01 2.04 -12.03
CA ARG A 321 -16.85 0.87 -12.91
C ARG A 321 -17.00 1.38 -14.35
N SER A 322 -16.04 1.07 -15.21
CA SER A 322 -16.28 1.18 -16.65
C SER A 322 -17.40 0.19 -16.95
N VAL A 323 -18.59 0.69 -17.23
CA VAL A 323 -19.67 -0.16 -17.73
C VAL A 323 -19.18 -0.66 -19.09
N GLU A 324 -18.86 -1.93 -19.17
CA GLU A 324 -18.33 -2.52 -20.41
C GLU A 324 -19.43 -2.54 -21.48
N GLN A 325 -19.01 -2.43 -22.74
CA GLN A 325 -19.89 -2.34 -23.91
C GLN A 325 -21.01 -3.40 -23.92
N GLY A 326 -20.75 -4.62 -23.46
CA GLY A 326 -21.77 -5.67 -23.38
C GLY A 326 -22.86 -5.44 -22.32
N GLU A 327 -22.56 -4.78 -21.20
CA GLU A 327 -23.59 -4.37 -20.24
C GLU A 327 -24.40 -3.18 -20.76
N VAL A 328 -23.76 -2.28 -21.53
CA VAL A 328 -24.44 -1.18 -22.23
C VAL A 328 -25.39 -1.74 -23.29
N GLU A 329 -24.93 -2.69 -24.12
CA GLU A 329 -25.76 -3.39 -25.11
C GLU A 329 -26.92 -4.17 -24.47
N GLY A 330 -26.69 -4.79 -23.31
CA GLY A 330 -27.74 -5.45 -22.53
C GLY A 330 -28.78 -4.45 -21.98
N LEU A 331 -28.32 -3.30 -21.46
CA LEU A 331 -29.18 -2.21 -21.01
C LEU A 331 -29.93 -1.56 -22.18
N GLU A 332 -29.32 -1.47 -23.36
CA GLU A 332 -29.94 -0.99 -24.60
C GLU A 332 -30.99 -1.97 -25.13
N GLN A 333 -30.73 -3.27 -25.10
CA GLN A 333 -31.73 -4.29 -25.42
C GLN A 333 -32.91 -4.24 -24.44
N VAL A 334 -32.64 -4.13 -23.14
CA VAL A 334 -33.70 -3.99 -22.13
C VAL A 334 -34.46 -2.68 -22.30
N SER A 335 -33.78 -1.58 -22.63
CA SER A 335 -34.39 -0.28 -22.94
C SER A 335 -35.24 -0.35 -24.21
N LEU A 336 -34.80 -1.07 -25.25
CA LEU A 336 -35.58 -1.30 -26.47
C LEU A 336 -36.81 -2.18 -26.21
N VAL A 337 -36.68 -3.21 -25.37
CA VAL A 337 -37.80 -4.08 -24.97
C VAL A 337 -38.80 -3.32 -24.10
N LEU A 338 -38.33 -2.45 -23.19
CA LEU A 338 -39.18 -1.65 -22.30
C LEU A 338 -39.77 -0.43 -23.00
N GLY A 339 -39.07 0.14 -23.99
CA GLY A 339 -39.50 1.27 -24.82
C GLY A 339 -40.41 0.87 -25.99
N GLY A 340 -40.46 -0.41 -26.36
CA GLY A 340 -41.33 -0.95 -27.41
C GLY A 340 -42.74 -1.36 -26.96
N GLY A 341 -43.09 -1.17 -25.68
CA GLY A 341 -44.37 -1.60 -25.11
C GLY A 341 -45.56 -0.70 -25.47
N GLY A 342 -46.03 -0.75 -26.73
CA GLY A 342 -47.11 0.13 -27.18
C GLY A 342 -47.84 -0.23 -28.48
N ARG A 343 -48.02 -1.50 -28.86
CA ARG A 343 -49.15 -1.97 -29.70
C ARG A 343 -49.11 -3.49 -29.87
N GLY A 344 -50.15 -4.17 -29.40
CA GLY A 344 -50.28 -5.62 -29.53
C GLY A 344 -50.69 -6.07 -30.93
N THR A 345 -50.44 -7.34 -31.25
CA THR A 345 -51.42 -8.33 -31.75
C THR A 345 -50.84 -9.75 -31.56
N SER A 346 -51.72 -10.70 -31.23
CA SER A 346 -51.56 -12.16 -31.34
C SER A 346 -50.95 -12.64 -32.67
N THR A 347 -50.28 -13.79 -32.73
CA THR A 347 -50.84 -15.13 -33.11
C THR A 347 -49.71 -16.18 -33.31
N SER A 348 -49.85 -17.36 -32.70
CA SER A 348 -49.47 -18.74 -33.09
C SER A 348 -48.15 -19.11 -33.82
N GLY A 349 -47.47 -20.13 -33.29
CA GLY A 349 -46.79 -21.17 -34.09
C GLY A 349 -45.47 -21.71 -33.52
N GLY A 350 -45.48 -22.85 -32.80
CA GLY A 350 -44.29 -23.72 -32.62
C GLY A 350 -44.07 -24.62 -33.86
N PRO A 351 -43.22 -25.67 -33.83
CA PRO A 351 -42.46 -26.26 -32.69
C PRO A 351 -41.00 -26.67 -33.01
N GLY A 352 -40.26 -27.23 -32.02
CA GLY A 352 -39.23 -28.26 -32.28
C GLY A 352 -37.91 -28.17 -31.49
N ASP A 353 -37.63 -29.26 -30.75
CA ASP A 353 -36.35 -29.74 -30.16
C ASP A 353 -35.75 -28.95 -28.98
N GLY A 354 -35.45 -29.52 -27.81
CA GLY A 354 -35.30 -30.93 -27.41
C GLY A 354 -33.91 -31.11 -26.78
N ASP A 355 -33.78 -30.99 -25.46
CA ASP A 355 -32.86 -31.84 -24.69
C ASP A 355 -33.21 -31.80 -23.19
N GLY A 356 -33.09 -32.97 -22.55
CA GLY A 356 -33.67 -33.28 -21.25
C GLY A 356 -32.75 -33.03 -20.06
N ASP A 357 -33.33 -32.48 -18.99
CA ASP A 357 -32.82 -32.59 -17.63
C ASP A 357 -33.60 -33.70 -16.91
N GLU A 358 -32.93 -34.81 -16.68
CA GLU A 358 -33.34 -35.85 -15.75
C GLU A 358 -32.70 -35.51 -14.39
N MET A 359 -33.55 -35.15 -13.42
CA MET A 359 -33.16 -35.10 -12.02
C MET A 359 -32.96 -36.53 -11.52
N ASP A 360 -31.90 -36.77 -10.75
CA ASP A 360 -32.07 -37.69 -9.63
C ASP A 360 -31.26 -37.28 -8.40
N GLU A 361 -31.98 -37.31 -7.29
CA GLU A 361 -31.53 -37.10 -5.93
C GLU A 361 -30.83 -38.37 -5.44
N SER A 362 -29.60 -38.26 -4.91
CA SER A 362 -29.06 -39.00 -3.75
C SER A 362 -27.57 -38.73 -3.56
#